data_AF-A0A2M4AV49-F1
#
_entry.id   AF-A0A2M4AV49-F1
#
_cell.length_a   1.000
_cell.length_b   1.000
_cell.length_c   1.000
_cell.angle_alpha   90.00
_cell.angle_beta   90.00
_cell.angle_gamma   90.00
#
_symmetry.space_group_name_H-M   'P 1'
#
loop_
_entity.id
_entity.type
_entity.pdbx_description
1 polymer ?
#
loop_
_entity_poly.entity_id
_entity_poly.type
_entity_poly.pdbx_seq_one_letter_code
_entity_poly.pdbx_strand_id
1 'polypeptide(L)'
;SSSSSSSSSDSSTERKRRKKKLKRKLLKVQKKEEKVRKKALRKEKKAKRKQEKLEKKHAKRKLKEERKAARIREQQPPAAPSVAKPDEGGALQDCGVPLGLMNCKARAPETREEYDARQSIIRRVVDPATGRARLIKGDGEIIEEFVSRERHQEINRQATAADGAEFQRRTVGFNKVP
;
A
#
# COMPACT_ATOMS: atom_id res chain seq x y z
N SER A 1 -30.89 -85.99 10.95
CA SER A 1 -31.61 -84.74 11.22
C SER A 1 -30.73 -83.55 10.91
N SER A 2 -31.27 -82.70 10.05
CA SER A 2 -30.72 -81.48 9.43
C SER A 2 -30.45 -80.34 10.41
N SER A 3 -29.43 -79.53 10.14
CA SER A 3 -29.59 -78.15 9.61
C SER A 3 -28.33 -77.31 9.81
N SER A 4 -27.70 -76.93 8.70
CA SER A 4 -26.60 -75.97 8.60
C SER A 4 -27.16 -74.56 8.51
N SER A 5 -26.82 -73.70 9.48
CA SER A 5 -27.26 -72.31 9.57
C SER A 5 -26.30 -71.37 8.83
N SER A 6 -26.74 -70.92 7.66
CA SER A 6 -26.03 -69.98 6.79
C SER A 6 -26.18 -68.53 7.31
N SER A 7 -25.11 -67.97 7.87
CA SER A 7 -25.03 -66.57 8.28
C SER A 7 -24.55 -65.70 7.10
N SER A 8 -25.47 -65.11 6.34
CA SER A 8 -25.13 -64.24 5.20
C SER A 8 -26.19 -63.14 4.97
N SER A 9 -26.19 -62.08 5.78
CA SER A 9 -27.13 -60.95 5.58
C SER A 9 -26.59 -59.54 5.89
N ASP A 10 -25.38 -59.38 6.44
CA ASP A 10 -24.94 -58.08 6.98
C ASP A 10 -24.14 -57.17 6.00
N SER A 11 -23.69 -57.68 4.85
CA SER A 11 -22.79 -56.91 3.95
C SER A 11 -23.46 -55.76 3.18
N SER A 12 -24.78 -55.77 3.02
CA SER A 12 -25.50 -54.80 2.18
C SER A 12 -25.78 -53.46 2.88
N THR A 13 -26.03 -53.50 4.20
CA THR A 13 -26.33 -52.33 5.03
C THR A 13 -25.08 -51.49 5.32
N GLU A 14 -23.94 -52.15 5.56
CA GLU A 14 -22.61 -51.55 5.73
C GLU A 14 -22.19 -50.73 4.48
N ARG A 15 -22.39 -51.29 3.28
CA ARG A 15 -22.07 -50.63 2.00
C ARG A 15 -22.89 -49.35 1.77
N LYS A 16 -24.19 -49.37 2.10
CA LYS A 16 -25.08 -48.19 2.06
C LYS A 16 -24.62 -47.09 3.03
N ARG A 17 -24.24 -47.45 4.26
CA ARG A 17 -23.72 -46.51 5.27
C ARG A 17 -22.43 -45.84 4.81
N ARG A 18 -21.47 -46.59 4.26
CA ARG A 18 -20.22 -46.06 3.69
C ARG A 18 -20.48 -45.07 2.54
N LYS A 19 -21.39 -45.40 1.61
CA LYS A 19 -21.79 -44.52 0.50
C LYS A 19 -22.40 -43.20 1.00
N LYS A 20 -23.26 -43.24 2.03
CA LYS A 20 -23.84 -42.03 2.66
C LYS A 20 -22.77 -41.15 3.33
N LYS A 21 -21.77 -41.77 4.00
CA LYS A 21 -20.65 -41.07 4.64
C LYS A 21 -19.75 -40.38 3.60
N LEU A 22 -19.45 -41.03 2.49
CA LEU A 22 -18.70 -40.45 1.36
C LEU A 22 -19.43 -39.26 0.74
N LYS A 23 -20.74 -39.39 0.44
CA LYS A 23 -21.55 -38.29 -0.11
C LYS A 23 -21.56 -37.06 0.83
N ARG A 24 -21.67 -37.28 2.14
CA ARG A 24 -21.60 -36.21 3.15
C ARG A 24 -20.21 -35.56 3.23
N LYS A 25 -19.12 -36.32 3.04
CA LYS A 25 -17.76 -35.76 2.96
C LYS A 25 -17.59 -34.90 1.71
N LEU A 26 -18.04 -35.37 0.54
CA LEU A 26 -17.96 -34.64 -0.72
C LEU A 26 -18.71 -33.30 -0.65
N LEU A 27 -19.93 -33.29 -0.11
CA LEU A 27 -20.71 -32.06 0.11
C LEU A 27 -19.99 -31.07 1.03
N LYS A 28 -19.30 -31.56 2.08
CA LYS A 28 -18.51 -30.71 2.97
C LYS A 28 -17.30 -30.08 2.27
N VAL A 29 -16.64 -30.82 1.38
CA VAL A 29 -15.51 -30.32 0.59
C VAL A 29 -15.98 -29.25 -0.39
N GLN A 30 -17.04 -29.53 -1.17
CA GLN A 30 -17.64 -28.57 -2.10
C GLN A 30 -18.06 -27.27 -1.39
N LYS A 31 -18.70 -27.36 -0.22
CA LYS A 31 -19.09 -26.17 0.57
C LYS A 31 -17.89 -25.38 1.08
N LYS A 32 -16.75 -26.03 1.35
CA LYS A 32 -15.51 -25.34 1.73
C LYS A 32 -14.88 -24.64 0.53
N GLU A 33 -14.81 -25.31 -0.62
CA GLU A 33 -14.28 -24.75 -1.86
C GLU A 33 -15.07 -23.53 -2.34
N GLU A 34 -16.41 -23.60 -2.30
CA GLU A 34 -17.27 -22.48 -2.65
C GLU A 34 -17.02 -21.25 -1.74
N LYS A 35 -16.86 -21.47 -0.43
CA LYS A 35 -16.51 -20.39 0.52
C LYS A 35 -15.15 -19.78 0.22
N VAL A 36 -14.16 -20.59 -0.13
CA VAL A 36 -12.81 -20.10 -0.50
C VAL A 36 -12.88 -19.32 -1.81
N ARG A 37 -13.58 -19.83 -2.82
CA ARG A 37 -13.80 -19.14 -4.11
C ARG A 37 -14.50 -17.79 -3.93
N LYS A 38 -15.56 -17.74 -3.12
CA LYS A 38 -16.27 -16.48 -2.81
C LYS A 38 -15.37 -15.46 -2.09
N LYS A 39 -14.51 -15.92 -1.18
CA LYS A 39 -13.51 -15.06 -0.52
C LYS A 39 -12.45 -14.54 -1.50
N ALA A 40 -11.97 -15.39 -2.42
CA ALA A 40 -11.00 -15.01 -3.45
C ALA A 40 -11.59 -13.94 -4.39
N LEU A 41 -12.79 -14.18 -4.92
CA LEU A 41 -13.50 -13.22 -5.79
C LEU A 41 -13.71 -11.86 -5.11
N ARG A 42 -14.05 -11.85 -3.81
CA ARG A 42 -14.19 -10.61 -3.04
C ARG A 42 -12.87 -9.86 -2.88
N LYS A 43 -11.75 -10.57 -2.69
CA LYS A 43 -10.41 -9.95 -2.60
C LYS A 43 -9.98 -9.37 -3.95
N GLU A 44 -10.20 -10.10 -5.02
CA GLU A 44 -9.90 -9.65 -6.39
C GLU A 44 -10.71 -8.40 -6.78
N LYS A 45 -12.02 -8.39 -6.52
CA LYS A 45 -12.87 -7.20 -6.77
C LYS A 45 -12.41 -5.97 -5.97
N LYS A 46 -11.90 -6.17 -4.74
CA LYS A 46 -11.32 -5.08 -3.94
C LYS A 46 -9.98 -4.59 -4.52
N ALA A 47 -9.13 -5.49 -5.01
CA ALA A 47 -7.86 -5.13 -5.65
C ALA A 47 -8.09 -4.34 -6.94
N LYS A 48 -9.00 -4.81 -7.81
CA LYS A 48 -9.37 -4.12 -9.05
C LYS A 48 -9.90 -2.71 -8.81
N ARG A 49 -10.79 -2.53 -7.82
CA ARG A 49 -11.28 -1.20 -7.39
C ARG A 49 -10.17 -0.28 -6.87
N LYS A 50 -9.13 -0.81 -6.24
CA LYS A 50 -7.98 -0.02 -5.79
C LYS A 50 -7.12 0.43 -6.97
N GLN A 51 -6.83 -0.48 -7.90
CA GLN A 51 -6.08 -0.17 -9.13
C GLN A 51 -6.79 0.90 -9.97
N GLU A 52 -8.10 0.74 -10.21
CA GLU A 52 -8.89 1.72 -10.95
C GLU A 52 -8.88 3.12 -10.31
N LYS A 53 -8.91 3.20 -8.97
CA LYS A 53 -8.79 4.48 -8.24
C LYS A 53 -7.42 5.12 -8.41
N LEU A 54 -6.35 4.32 -8.45
CA LEU A 54 -4.99 4.82 -8.66
C LEU A 54 -4.82 5.32 -10.10
N GLU A 55 -5.32 4.57 -11.09
CA GLU A 55 -5.32 4.97 -12.50
C GLU A 55 -6.09 6.28 -12.71
N LYS A 56 -7.29 6.42 -12.13
CA LYS A 56 -8.06 7.68 -12.17
C LYS A 56 -7.30 8.85 -11.54
N LYS A 57 -6.58 8.62 -10.43
CA LYS A 57 -5.73 9.65 -9.81
C LYS A 57 -4.56 10.04 -10.70
N HIS A 58 -3.89 9.07 -11.33
CA HIS A 58 -2.80 9.32 -12.27
C HIS A 58 -3.29 10.06 -13.52
N ALA A 59 -4.41 9.66 -14.11
CA ALA A 59 -5.01 10.34 -15.26
C ALA A 59 -5.39 11.79 -14.92
N LYS A 60 -6.01 12.03 -13.76
CA LYS A 60 -6.34 13.40 -13.32
C LYS A 60 -5.09 14.25 -13.08
N ARG A 61 -4.00 13.67 -12.58
CA ARG A 61 -2.71 14.36 -12.42
C ARG A 61 -2.11 14.72 -13.78
N LYS A 62 -2.06 13.77 -14.72
CA LYS A 62 -1.58 14.00 -16.10
C LYS A 62 -2.37 15.11 -16.79
N LEU A 63 -3.70 15.06 -16.75
CA LEU A 63 -4.54 16.10 -17.35
C LEU A 63 -4.32 17.49 -16.71
N LYS A 64 -4.10 17.55 -15.39
CA LYS A 64 -3.81 18.81 -14.69
C LYS A 64 -2.43 19.35 -15.09
N GLU A 65 -1.45 18.48 -15.29
CA GLU A 65 -0.10 18.84 -15.74
C GLU A 65 -0.11 19.31 -17.20
N GLU A 66 -0.81 18.62 -18.10
CA GLU A 66 -1.02 19.04 -19.48
C GLU A 66 -1.75 20.39 -19.56
N ARG A 67 -2.81 20.62 -18.76
CA ARG A 67 -3.50 21.92 -18.71
C ARG A 67 -2.60 23.04 -18.18
N LYS A 68 -1.73 22.75 -17.21
CA LYS A 68 -0.73 23.72 -16.73
C LYS A 68 0.32 24.01 -17.80
N ALA A 69 0.82 22.99 -18.49
CA ALA A 69 1.79 23.14 -19.58
C ALA A 69 1.19 23.92 -20.76
N ALA A 70 -0.06 23.66 -21.14
CA ALA A 70 -0.78 24.42 -22.15
C ALA A 70 -0.95 25.89 -21.76
N ARG A 71 -1.31 26.18 -20.50
CA ARG A 71 -1.41 27.56 -20.01
C ARG A 71 -0.07 28.30 -20.01
N ILE A 72 1.03 27.60 -19.72
CA ILE A 72 2.39 28.16 -19.80
C ILE A 72 2.76 28.43 -21.27
N ARG A 73 2.39 27.53 -22.19
CA ARG A 73 2.63 27.68 -23.63
C ARG A 73 1.81 28.82 -24.26
N GLU A 74 0.58 29.03 -23.80
CA GLU A 74 -0.33 30.09 -24.29
C GLU A 74 0.06 31.48 -23.75
N GLN A 75 0.83 31.54 -22.65
CA GLN A 75 1.42 32.78 -22.12
C GLN A 75 2.80 33.10 -22.72
N GLN A 76 3.34 32.27 -23.62
CA GLN A 76 4.42 32.66 -24.52
C GLN A 76 3.83 33.26 -25.80
N PRO A 77 4.16 34.51 -26.17
CA PRO A 77 3.77 35.06 -27.46
C PRO A 77 4.41 34.24 -28.60
N PRO A 78 3.79 34.19 -29.80
CA PRO A 78 4.39 33.47 -30.93
C PRO A 78 5.74 34.11 -31.26
N ALA A 79 6.79 33.28 -31.27
CA ALA A 79 8.08 33.65 -31.83
C ALA A 79 7.88 34.01 -33.30
N ALA A 80 7.90 35.32 -33.60
CA ALA A 80 8.11 35.81 -34.94
C ALA A 80 9.49 35.33 -35.43
N PRO A 81 9.66 34.98 -36.72
CA PRO A 81 10.95 34.61 -37.27
C PRO A 81 11.79 35.88 -37.46
N SER A 82 12.48 36.34 -36.42
CA SER A 82 13.46 37.42 -36.56
C SER A 82 14.76 36.84 -37.10
N VAL A 83 14.87 36.91 -38.41
CA VAL A 83 16.10 36.99 -39.21
C VAL A 83 17.25 37.58 -38.39
N ALA A 84 18.41 36.93 -38.46
CA ALA A 84 19.67 37.47 -38.01
C ALA A 84 19.90 38.86 -38.63
N LYS A 85 19.73 39.91 -37.83
CA LYS A 85 20.35 41.23 -38.02
C LYS A 85 20.70 41.81 -36.64
N PRO A 86 21.91 42.37 -36.46
CA PRO A 86 22.20 43.16 -35.28
C PRO A 86 21.52 44.51 -35.49
N ASP A 87 20.43 44.77 -34.78
CA ASP A 87 19.79 46.08 -34.78
C ASP A 87 20.29 46.86 -33.56
N GLU A 88 21.30 47.67 -33.83
CA GLU A 88 21.66 48.87 -33.08
C GLU A 88 20.42 49.77 -33.01
N GLY A 89 19.81 49.92 -31.82
CA GLY A 89 18.78 50.95 -31.65
C GLY A 89 17.61 50.59 -30.73
N GLY A 90 17.90 50.36 -29.46
CA GLY A 90 16.87 50.27 -28.43
C GLY A 90 17.45 50.69 -27.09
N ALA A 91 17.54 52.00 -26.87
CA ALA A 91 18.03 52.62 -25.64
C ALA A 91 17.14 52.26 -24.43
N LEU A 92 17.25 51.03 -23.94
CA LEU A 92 17.05 50.74 -22.53
C LEU A 92 18.32 51.27 -21.85
N GLN A 93 18.16 52.28 -21.01
CA GLN A 93 19.26 52.87 -20.24
C GLN A 93 20.15 51.75 -19.69
N ASP A 94 21.37 51.65 -20.21
CA ASP A 94 22.45 50.88 -19.61
C ASP A 94 22.75 51.58 -18.28
N CYS A 95 21.93 51.28 -17.28
CA CYS A 95 22.17 51.61 -15.89
C CYS A 95 23.38 50.74 -15.54
N GLY A 96 24.60 51.22 -15.83
CA GLY A 96 25.90 50.52 -15.93
C GLY A 96 26.29 49.61 -14.76
N VAL A 97 25.39 48.70 -14.42
CA VAL A 97 25.45 47.68 -13.40
C VAL A 97 25.82 46.42 -14.18
N PRO A 98 27.05 45.92 -14.03
CA PRO A 98 27.47 44.68 -14.67
C PRO A 98 26.42 43.59 -14.50
N LEU A 99 26.08 42.87 -15.59
CA LEU A 99 25.07 41.80 -15.58
C LEU A 99 25.33 40.73 -14.48
N GLY A 100 26.60 40.53 -14.09
CA GLY A 100 26.98 39.65 -12.98
C GLY A 100 26.58 40.14 -11.57
N LEU A 101 26.20 41.41 -11.42
CA LEU A 101 25.66 42.02 -10.18
C LEU A 101 24.11 42.06 -10.18
N MET A 102 23.46 41.77 -11.32
CA MET A 102 22.01 41.67 -11.40
C MET A 102 21.54 40.34 -10.80
N ASN A 103 21.36 40.31 -9.48
CA ASN A 103 20.80 39.16 -8.76
C ASN A 103 19.29 39.01 -9.03
N CYS A 104 18.90 38.61 -10.25
CA CYS A 104 17.51 38.40 -10.66
C CYS A 104 16.79 37.32 -9.81
N LYS A 105 17.53 36.53 -9.04
CA LYS A 105 17.01 35.48 -8.15
C LYS A 105 16.52 36.00 -6.79
N ALA A 106 16.92 37.21 -6.37
CA ALA A 106 16.66 37.70 -5.01
C ALA A 106 15.18 37.99 -4.71
N ARG A 107 14.36 38.24 -5.73
CA ARG A 107 12.91 38.48 -5.61
C ARG A 107 12.05 37.56 -6.48
N ALA A 108 12.67 36.59 -7.15
CA ALA A 108 11.92 35.62 -7.94
C ALA A 108 11.15 34.67 -7.00
N PRO A 109 9.89 34.31 -7.33
CA PRO A 109 9.23 33.22 -6.64
C PRO A 109 10.02 31.92 -6.85
N GLU A 110 9.99 31.04 -5.86
CA GLU A 110 10.72 29.77 -5.94
C GLU A 110 10.26 28.93 -7.13
N THR A 111 11.22 28.29 -7.79
CA THR A 111 10.92 27.32 -8.85
C THR A 111 10.43 26.01 -8.25
N ARG A 112 9.72 25.21 -9.05
CA ARG A 112 9.19 23.92 -8.59
C ARG A 112 10.32 22.98 -8.17
N GLU A 113 11.42 23.00 -8.90
CA GLU A 113 12.60 22.18 -8.69
C GLU A 113 13.27 22.51 -7.36
N GLU A 114 13.38 23.80 -7.02
CA GLU A 114 13.90 24.26 -5.72
C GLU A 114 12.98 23.87 -4.57
N TYR A 115 11.66 23.96 -4.76
CA TYR A 115 10.69 23.49 -3.77
C TYR A 115 10.80 21.98 -3.55
N ASP A 116 10.82 21.19 -4.62
CA ASP A 116 10.92 19.74 -4.55
C ASP A 116 12.28 19.32 -3.92
N ALA A 117 13.36 20.03 -4.24
CA ALA A 117 14.67 19.84 -3.61
C ALA A 117 14.60 20.09 -2.09
N ARG A 118 13.98 21.20 -1.66
CA ARG A 118 13.78 21.52 -0.23
C ARG A 118 12.96 20.43 0.47
N GLN A 119 11.88 19.96 -0.15
CA GLN A 119 11.01 18.92 0.41
C GLN A 119 11.62 17.51 0.37
N SER A 120 12.62 17.26 -0.48
CA SER A 120 13.25 15.94 -0.61
C SER A 120 14.19 15.60 0.56
N ILE A 121 14.63 16.59 1.33
CA ILE A 121 15.58 16.42 2.42
C ILE A 121 14.89 15.66 3.57
N ILE A 122 15.48 14.53 3.97
CA ILE A 122 15.00 13.71 5.09
C ILE A 122 16.06 13.71 6.20
N ARG A 123 15.64 14.08 7.42
CA ARG A 123 16.50 14.14 8.61
C ARG A 123 16.01 13.14 9.66
N ARG A 124 16.91 12.39 10.30
CA ARG A 124 16.57 11.56 11.47
C ARG A 124 16.80 12.37 12.74
N VAL A 125 15.74 12.57 13.52
CA VAL A 125 15.77 13.35 14.77
C VAL A 125 15.16 12.53 15.90
N VAL A 126 15.82 12.51 17.06
CA VAL A 126 15.29 11.84 18.25
C VAL A 126 14.34 12.80 18.96
N ASP A 127 13.11 12.34 19.20
CA ASP A 127 12.12 13.11 19.95
C ASP A 127 12.48 13.13 21.44
N PRO A 128 12.69 14.31 22.06
CA PRO A 128 13.09 14.40 23.47
C PRO A 128 12.01 13.88 24.43
N ALA A 129 10.72 13.90 24.05
CA ALA A 129 9.64 13.47 24.94
C ALA A 129 9.48 11.95 25.00
N THR A 130 9.69 11.26 23.88
CA THR A 130 9.43 9.80 23.76
C THR A 130 10.69 8.96 23.54
N GLY A 131 11.84 9.59 23.25
CA GLY A 131 13.09 8.93 22.88
C GLY A 131 13.04 8.21 21.53
N ARG A 132 11.97 8.36 20.75
CA ARG A 132 11.82 7.68 19.45
C ARG A 132 12.57 8.45 18.37
N ALA A 133 13.26 7.73 17.49
CA ALA A 133 13.80 8.29 16.26
C ALA A 133 12.66 8.54 15.26
N ARG A 134 12.44 9.80 14.89
CA ARG A 134 11.46 10.25 13.90
C ARG A 134 12.20 10.74 12.65
N LEU A 135 11.66 10.45 11.47
CA LEU A 135 12.17 11.05 10.24
C LEU A 135 11.39 12.33 9.97
N ILE A 136 12.08 13.44 9.73
CA ILE A 136 11.49 14.74 9.40
C ILE A 136 11.80 15.02 7.94
N LYS A 137 10.77 15.28 7.15
CA LYS A 137 10.88 15.61 5.74
C LYS A 137 10.60 17.09 5.50
N GLY A 138 11.44 17.72 4.68
CA GLY A 138 11.28 19.12 4.26
C GLY A 138 11.10 20.07 5.43
N ASP A 139 9.97 20.78 5.44
CA ASP A 139 9.66 21.86 6.38
C ASP A 139 9.07 21.38 7.73
N GLY A 140 8.99 20.06 7.96
CA GLY A 140 8.54 19.53 9.26
C GLY A 140 7.55 18.38 9.21
N GLU A 141 7.30 17.76 8.05
CA GLU A 141 6.45 16.58 7.97
C GLU A 141 7.12 15.42 8.70
N ILE A 142 6.48 14.92 9.76
CA ILE A 142 6.98 13.79 10.54
C ILE A 142 6.56 12.49 9.86
N ILE A 143 7.55 11.68 9.52
CA ILE A 143 7.42 10.34 8.95
C ILE A 143 7.94 9.34 9.98
N GLU A 144 7.13 8.34 10.30
CA GLU A 144 7.54 7.23 11.15
C GLU A 144 7.98 6.05 10.30
N GLU A 145 9.08 5.42 10.71
CA GLU A 145 9.53 4.17 10.10
C GLU A 145 8.65 3.03 10.61
N PHE A 146 8.00 2.30 9.69
CA PHE A 146 7.31 1.07 10.07
C PHE A 146 8.34 0.05 10.58
N VAL A 147 7.95 -0.72 11.59
CA VAL A 147 8.77 -1.81 12.10
C VAL A 147 8.95 -2.87 11.02
N SER A 148 10.14 -3.45 10.92
CA SER A 148 10.46 -4.50 9.95
C SER A 148 9.52 -5.70 10.11
N ARG A 149 9.31 -6.45 9.02
CA ARG A 149 8.41 -7.61 9.02
C ARG A 149 8.81 -8.68 10.04
N GLU A 150 10.10 -8.86 10.26
CA GLU A 150 10.64 -9.80 11.25
C GLU A 150 10.38 -9.32 12.67
N ARG A 151 10.65 -8.04 12.96
CA ARG A 151 10.39 -7.46 14.28
C ARG A 151 8.89 -7.39 14.59
N HIS A 152 8.03 -7.16 13.60
CA HIS A 152 6.58 -7.30 13.76
C HIS A 152 6.17 -8.73 14.16
N GLN A 153 6.77 -9.75 13.55
CA GLN A 153 6.50 -11.14 13.94
C GLN A 153 6.99 -11.45 15.35
N GLU A 154 8.16 -10.92 15.73
CA GLU A 154 8.71 -11.06 17.07
C GLU A 154 7.82 -10.42 18.13
N ILE A 155 7.37 -9.18 17.90
CA ILE A 155 6.43 -8.47 18.80
C ILE A 155 5.16 -9.30 18.99
N ASN A 156 4.59 -9.83 17.89
CA ASN A 156 3.40 -10.67 17.98
C ASN A 156 3.66 -11.96 18.77
N ARG A 157 4.80 -12.62 18.52
CA ARG A 157 5.19 -13.84 19.24
C ARG A 157 5.31 -13.57 20.74
N GLN A 158 5.99 -12.49 21.12
CA GLN A 158 6.16 -12.08 22.52
C GLN A 158 4.82 -11.72 23.16
N ALA A 159 3.98 -10.95 22.47
CA ALA A 159 2.66 -10.56 22.97
C ALA A 159 1.76 -11.78 23.23
N THR A 160 1.87 -12.84 22.42
CA THR A 160 1.05 -14.06 22.59
C THR A 160 1.75 -15.18 23.37
N ALA A 161 2.98 -14.97 23.86
CA ALA A 161 3.78 -16.04 24.46
C ALA A 161 3.13 -16.64 25.72
N ALA A 162 2.48 -15.81 26.54
CA ALA A 162 1.85 -16.24 27.79
C ALA A 162 0.37 -16.66 27.65
N ASP A 163 -0.26 -16.33 26.51
CA ASP A 163 -1.69 -16.52 26.27
C ASP A 163 -2.10 -18.00 26.35
N GLY A 164 -1.30 -18.89 25.74
CA GLY A 164 -1.55 -20.33 25.79
C GLY A 164 -1.51 -20.91 27.20
N ALA A 165 -0.56 -20.46 28.02
CA ALA A 165 -0.43 -20.91 29.40
C ALA A 165 -1.54 -20.34 30.30
N GLU A 166 -1.94 -19.07 30.09
CA GLU A 166 -3.07 -18.49 30.80
C GLU A 166 -4.39 -19.17 30.42
N PHE A 167 -4.63 -19.38 29.13
CA PHE A 167 -5.80 -20.11 28.65
C PHE A 167 -5.88 -21.51 29.25
N GLN A 168 -4.76 -22.24 29.32
CA GLN A 168 -4.73 -23.54 29.98
C GLN A 168 -5.10 -23.44 31.46
N ARG A 169 -4.41 -22.60 32.25
CA ARG A 169 -4.71 -22.40 33.67
C ARG A 169 -6.17 -22.03 33.93
N ARG A 170 -6.80 -21.28 33.03
CA ARG A 170 -8.15 -20.73 33.20
C ARG A 170 -9.25 -21.64 32.65
N THR A 171 -8.95 -22.52 31.70
CA THR A 171 -9.95 -23.31 30.95
C THR A 171 -9.84 -24.80 31.18
N VAL A 172 -8.64 -25.37 31.32
CA VAL A 172 -8.47 -26.75 31.76
C VAL A 172 -8.39 -26.74 33.28
N GLY A 173 -9.57 -26.79 33.91
CA GLY A 173 -9.71 -26.93 35.36
C GLY A 173 -8.84 -28.06 35.89
N PHE A 174 -8.36 -27.86 37.13
CA PHE A 174 -7.64 -28.81 37.98
C PHE A 174 -8.14 -30.25 37.84
N ASN A 175 -7.63 -31.00 36.88
CA ASN A 175 -7.64 -32.45 36.95
C ASN A 175 -6.54 -32.85 37.93
N LYS A 176 -6.77 -32.61 39.22
CA LYS A 176 -6.08 -33.37 40.27
C LYS A 176 -6.55 -34.82 40.10
N VAL A 177 -5.77 -35.61 39.38
CA VAL A 177 -5.88 -37.06 39.42
C VAL A 177 -5.49 -37.49 40.85
N PRO A 178 -6.29 -38.34 41.51
CA PRO A 178 -6.06 -38.76 42.90
C PRO A 178 -4.70 -39.45 43.09
#